data_AF-A0A496SG52-F1
#
_entry.id   AF-A0A496SG52-F1
#
_cell.length_a   1.000
_cell.length_b   1.000
_cell.length_c   1.000
_cell.angle_alpha   90.00
_cell.angle_beta   90.00
_cell.angle_gamma   90.00
#
_symmetry.space_group_name_H-M   'P 1'
#
loop_
_entity.id
_entity.type
_entity.pdbx_description
1 polymer ?
#
loop_
_entity_poly.entity_id
_entity_poly.type
_entity_poly.pdbx_seq_one_letter_code
_entity_poly.pdbx_strand_id
1 'polypeptide(L)'
;INKGANLRGDYLEKLLIKDSNVEVLATYGWQTALPVITRNRYGKGTCVYLGTRPGLTEWVFPSLIKSLVLEAGLKPMVEIEEKKGEVFVGLRERDDGYLLILIEVADRSHHLAVGVNAERLGLSGQWLVSDCFGDQKATILNQRGWGFETDLRAAEVKVFDLVREDNLL
;
A
#
# COMPACT_ATOMS: atom_id res chain seq x y z
N ILE A 1 -0.15 4.01 -13.40
CA ILE A 1 -1.02 3.90 -14.59
C ILE A 1 -0.15 4.11 -15.82
N ASN A 2 -0.24 3.24 -16.84
CA ASN A 2 0.44 3.50 -18.11
C ASN A 2 -0.27 4.67 -18.81
N LYS A 3 0.49 5.63 -19.32
CA LYS A 3 -0.03 6.80 -20.03
C LYS A 3 -0.99 6.34 -21.15
N GLY A 4 -2.20 6.91 -21.19
CA GLY A 4 -3.20 6.55 -22.21
C GLY A 4 -4.11 5.37 -21.87
N ALA A 5 -4.30 5.04 -20.58
CA ALA A 5 -5.25 4.01 -20.17
C ALA A 5 -6.70 4.41 -20.49
N ASN A 6 -7.47 3.48 -21.07
CA ASN A 6 -8.91 3.62 -21.29
C ASN A 6 -9.69 3.04 -20.11
N LEU A 7 -10.58 3.84 -19.52
CA LEU A 7 -11.40 3.46 -18.38
C LEU A 7 -12.86 3.24 -18.77
N ARG A 8 -13.55 2.32 -18.07
CA ARG A 8 -15.01 2.16 -18.15
C ARG A 8 -15.64 2.77 -16.88
N GLY A 9 -16.80 3.40 -17.01
CA GLY A 9 -17.48 4.04 -15.89
C GLY A 9 -18.33 5.24 -16.28
N ASP A 10 -19.09 5.76 -15.32
CA ASP A 10 -19.86 6.98 -15.52
C ASP A 10 -18.92 8.20 -15.37
N TYR A 11 -18.98 9.13 -16.32
CA TYR A 11 -18.29 10.41 -16.19
C TYR A 11 -19.15 11.33 -15.31
N LEU A 12 -18.55 11.91 -14.29
CA LEU A 12 -19.25 12.83 -13.38
C LEU A 12 -19.33 14.22 -14.02
N GLU A 13 -18.26 14.64 -14.69
CA GLU A 13 -18.18 15.91 -15.41
C GLU A 13 -17.25 15.81 -16.63
N LYS A 14 -17.53 16.61 -17.67
CA LYS A 14 -16.64 16.75 -18.83
C LYS A 14 -15.47 17.66 -18.46
N LEU A 15 -14.25 17.12 -18.45
CA LEU A 15 -13.05 17.91 -18.19
C LEU A 15 -12.61 18.70 -19.42
N LEU A 16 -12.44 20.01 -19.25
CA LEU A 16 -11.85 20.91 -20.24
C LEU A 16 -10.44 21.28 -19.80
N ILE A 17 -9.44 20.89 -20.58
CA ILE A 17 -8.05 21.24 -20.32
C ILE A 17 -7.80 22.65 -20.82
N LYS A 18 -7.49 23.57 -19.90
CA LYS A 18 -7.27 25.00 -20.22
C LYS A 18 -5.79 25.41 -20.25
N ASP A 19 -4.89 24.54 -19.78
CA ASP A 19 -3.46 24.82 -19.65
C ASP A 19 -2.65 23.62 -20.17
N SER A 20 -1.56 23.89 -20.88
CA SER A 20 -0.61 22.88 -21.38
C SER A 20 0.17 22.19 -20.26
N ASN A 21 0.15 22.73 -19.04
CA ASN A 21 0.79 22.12 -17.86
C ASN A 21 0.00 20.95 -17.27
N VAL A 22 -1.21 20.67 -17.77
CA VAL A 22 -2.05 19.56 -17.31
C VAL A 22 -1.71 18.29 -18.08
N GLU A 23 -1.30 17.25 -17.36
CA GLU A 23 -1.09 15.92 -17.90
C GLU A 23 -2.36 15.08 -17.80
N VAL A 24 -2.73 14.41 -18.90
CA VAL A 24 -3.83 13.43 -18.92
C VAL A 24 -3.29 12.05 -18.56
N LEU A 25 -3.75 11.51 -17.42
CA LEU A 25 -3.36 10.19 -16.94
C LEU A 25 -4.26 9.08 -17.50
N ALA A 26 -5.54 9.38 -17.72
CA ALA A 26 -6.51 8.44 -18.28
C ALA A 26 -7.64 9.13 -19.05
N THR A 27 -8.21 8.41 -20.02
CA THR A 27 -9.34 8.84 -20.84
C THR A 27 -10.50 7.87 -20.78
N TYR A 28 -11.73 8.38 -20.91
CA TYR A 28 -12.93 7.58 -21.13
C TYR A 28 -13.09 7.27 -22.63
N GLY A 29 -13.55 6.07 -23.00
CA GLY A 29 -13.61 5.68 -24.40
C GLY A 29 -14.65 4.63 -24.78
N TRP A 30 -15.74 5.06 -25.41
CA TRP A 30 -16.42 4.26 -26.44
C TRP A 30 -16.67 5.04 -27.75
N GLN A 31 -16.73 6.39 -27.73
CA GLN A 31 -16.95 7.19 -28.96
C GLN A 31 -16.05 8.43 -29.09
N THR A 32 -15.51 8.99 -28.00
CA THR A 32 -14.55 10.11 -28.05
C THR A 32 -13.65 10.05 -26.81
N ALA A 33 -12.34 10.22 -26.99
CA ALA A 33 -11.38 10.23 -25.89
C ALA A 33 -11.59 11.50 -25.04
N LEU A 34 -12.19 11.34 -23.87
CA LEU A 34 -12.41 12.43 -22.92
C LEU A 34 -11.46 12.25 -21.72
N PRO A 35 -10.68 13.27 -21.33
CA PRO A 35 -9.86 13.21 -20.13
C PRO A 35 -10.75 12.95 -18.91
N VAL A 36 -10.36 12.00 -18.06
CA VAL A 36 -11.09 11.67 -16.82
C VAL A 36 -10.21 11.61 -15.58
N ILE A 37 -8.90 11.42 -15.76
CA ILE A 37 -7.92 11.57 -14.68
C ILE A 37 -6.83 12.49 -15.19
N THR A 38 -6.58 13.56 -14.44
CA THR A 38 -5.58 14.57 -14.81
C THR A 38 -4.66 14.89 -13.66
N ARG A 39 -3.44 15.32 -13.97
CA ARG A 39 -2.40 15.72 -13.03
C ARG A 39 -1.91 17.11 -13.40
N ASN A 40 -1.80 17.99 -12.41
CA ASN A 40 -1.21 19.31 -12.59
C ASN A 40 -0.18 19.59 -11.50
N ARG A 41 0.95 20.19 -11.87
CA ARG A 41 1.94 20.66 -10.91
C ARG A 41 1.63 22.10 -10.52
N TYR A 42 1.55 22.38 -9.22
CA TYR A 42 1.30 23.72 -8.72
C TYR A 42 2.32 24.06 -7.62
N GLY A 43 3.23 24.99 -7.93
CA GLY A 43 4.37 25.29 -7.08
C GLY A 43 5.23 24.05 -6.82
N LYS A 44 5.39 23.68 -5.54
CA LYS A 44 6.14 22.48 -5.12
C LYS A 44 5.29 21.22 -5.05
N GLY A 45 3.96 21.33 -5.21
CA GLY A 45 3.02 20.22 -5.06
C GLY A 45 2.47 19.72 -6.40
N THR A 46 1.74 18.60 -6.30
CA THR A 46 1.01 17.98 -7.41
C THR A 46 -0.45 17.82 -6.99
N CYS A 47 -1.36 18.19 -7.88
CA CYS A 47 -2.79 17.97 -7.73
C CYS A 47 -3.25 16.94 -8.77
N VAL A 48 -4.04 15.96 -8.33
CA VAL A 48 -4.66 14.97 -9.21
C VAL A 48 -6.17 15.13 -9.10
N TYR A 49 -6.83 15.30 -10.25
CA TYR A 49 -8.28 15.40 -10.34
C TYR A 49 -8.88 14.13 -10.95
N LEU A 50 -9.94 13.64 -10.31
CA LEU A 50 -10.72 12.47 -10.71
C LEU A 50 -12.10 12.94 -11.21
N GLY A 51 -12.27 13.01 -12.53
CA GLY A 51 -13.54 13.38 -13.18
C GLY A 51 -14.50 12.20 -13.40
N THR A 52 -14.16 11.04 -12.85
CA THR A 52 -14.95 9.81 -12.90
C THR A 52 -14.88 9.14 -11.54
N ARG A 53 -15.92 8.38 -11.19
CA ARG A 53 -15.86 7.41 -10.11
C ARG A 53 -15.28 6.12 -10.71
N PRO A 54 -14.02 5.74 -10.39
CA PRO A 54 -13.48 4.47 -10.88
C PRO A 54 -14.37 3.34 -10.37
N GLY A 55 -14.63 2.33 -11.20
CA GLY A 55 -15.31 1.13 -10.74
C GLY A 55 -14.54 0.49 -9.59
N LEU A 56 -15.23 0.07 -8.53
CA LEU A 56 -14.61 -0.63 -7.38
C LEU A 56 -13.92 -1.95 -7.79
N THR A 57 -14.33 -2.52 -8.92
CA THR A 57 -13.74 -3.72 -9.53
C THR A 57 -12.54 -3.41 -10.44
N GLU A 58 -12.24 -2.14 -10.71
CA GLU A 58 -11.12 -1.75 -11.55
C GLU A 58 -9.87 -1.50 -10.69
N TRP A 59 -8.84 -2.33 -10.91
CA TRP A 59 -7.49 -2.22 -10.34
C TRP A 59 -6.85 -0.82 -10.47
N VAL A 60 -7.45 0.06 -11.26
CA VAL A 60 -7.01 1.40 -11.61
C VAL A 60 -6.93 2.30 -10.38
N PHE A 61 -7.95 2.31 -9.52
CA PHE A 61 -7.96 3.24 -8.36
C PHE A 61 -6.93 2.85 -7.30
N PRO A 62 -6.87 1.59 -6.79
CA PRO A 62 -5.81 1.19 -5.87
C PRO A 62 -4.40 1.40 -6.45
N SER A 63 -4.22 1.13 -7.75
CA SER A 63 -2.93 1.34 -8.42
C SER A 63 -2.57 2.82 -8.51
N LEU A 64 -3.54 3.70 -8.79
CA LEU A 64 -3.33 5.14 -8.83
C LEU A 64 -2.92 5.67 -7.46
N ILE A 65 -3.68 5.33 -6.41
CA ILE A 65 -3.37 5.76 -5.05
C ILE A 65 -1.97 5.27 -4.64
N LYS A 66 -1.66 3.99 -4.88
CA LYS A 66 -0.32 3.44 -4.61
C LYS A 66 0.78 4.20 -5.36
N SER A 67 0.59 4.51 -6.65
CA SER A 67 1.59 5.29 -7.41
C SER A 67 1.78 6.71 -6.87
N LEU A 68 0.71 7.39 -6.45
CA LEU A 68 0.80 8.76 -5.93
C LEU A 68 1.53 8.82 -4.59
N VAL A 69 1.27 7.85 -3.72
CA VAL A 69 1.96 7.72 -2.43
C VAL A 69 3.46 7.44 -2.64
N LEU A 70 3.81 6.57 -3.58
CA LEU A 70 5.21 6.29 -3.92
C LEU A 70 5.91 7.49 -4.58
N GLU A 71 5.23 8.22 -5.49
CA GLU A 71 5.76 9.46 -6.10
C GLU A 71 6.03 10.54 -5.05
N ALA A 72 5.25 10.58 -3.97
CA ALA A 72 5.47 11.48 -2.83
C ALA A 72 6.64 11.03 -1.91
N GLY A 73 7.35 9.94 -2.26
CA GLY A 73 8.44 9.40 -1.45
C GLY A 73 7.97 8.59 -0.23
N LEU A 74 6.67 8.34 -0.10
CA LEU A 74 6.10 7.62 1.03
C LEU A 74 6.14 6.10 0.76
N LYS A 75 7.33 5.52 0.80
CA LYS A 75 7.51 4.05 0.79
C LYS A 75 6.67 3.43 1.90
N PRO A 76 5.96 2.30 1.71
CA PRO A 76 5.14 1.67 2.75
C PRO A 76 5.96 1.32 4.00
N MET A 77 5.31 1.29 5.17
CA MET A 77 5.91 0.87 6.44
C MET A 77 6.15 -0.64 6.50
N VAL A 78 5.23 -1.39 5.89
CA VAL A 78 5.25 -2.84 5.82
C VAL A 78 4.88 -3.22 4.40
N GLU A 79 5.63 -4.16 3.84
CA GLU A 79 5.38 -4.76 2.54
C GLU A 79 5.12 -6.24 2.74
N ILE A 80 4.14 -6.77 2.03
CA ILE A 80 3.89 -8.20 1.94
C ILE A 80 3.92 -8.59 0.47
N GLU A 81 4.56 -9.72 0.17
CA GLU A 81 4.46 -10.33 -1.16
C GLU A 81 3.10 -11.03 -1.29
N GLU A 82 2.03 -10.26 -1.49
CA GLU A 82 0.69 -10.81 -1.69
C GLU A 82 0.22 -10.75 -3.14
N LYS A 83 -0.75 -11.61 -3.46
CA LYS A 83 -1.63 -11.39 -4.60
C LYS A 83 -2.72 -10.40 -4.18
N LYS A 84 -2.71 -9.22 -4.78
CA LYS A 84 -3.92 -8.48 -5.14
C LYS A 84 -5.01 -8.36 -4.03
N GLY A 85 -4.70 -7.71 -2.90
CA GLY A 85 -5.69 -7.18 -1.95
C GLY A 85 -6.41 -8.23 -1.11
N GLU A 86 -5.75 -9.36 -0.85
CA GLU A 86 -6.31 -10.51 -0.13
C GLU A 86 -5.95 -10.47 1.37
N VAL A 87 -4.94 -9.68 1.73
CA VAL A 87 -4.47 -9.49 3.09
C VAL A 87 -4.36 -8.00 3.39
N PHE A 88 -5.09 -7.55 4.41
CA PHE A 88 -4.91 -6.19 4.94
C PHE A 88 -3.79 -6.16 5.96
N VAL A 89 -2.96 -5.11 5.88
CA VAL A 89 -1.86 -4.87 6.81
C VAL A 89 -2.13 -3.60 7.61
N GLY A 90 -2.18 -3.74 8.92
CA GLY A 90 -2.25 -2.65 9.88
C GLY A 90 -0.97 -2.57 10.70
N LEU A 91 -0.52 -1.36 11.04
CA LEU A 91 0.59 -1.14 11.95
C LEU A 91 0.19 -0.09 12.98
N ARG A 92 0.48 -0.37 14.26
CA ARG A 92 0.28 0.58 15.36
C ARG A 92 1.60 0.78 16.09
N GLU A 93 1.93 2.03 16.33
CA GLU A 93 3.08 2.42 17.16
C GLU A 93 2.74 2.35 18.65
N ARG A 94 3.73 2.00 19.46
CA ARG A 94 3.73 1.98 20.91
C ARG A 94 5.07 2.54 21.42
N ASP A 95 5.13 2.87 22.70
CA ASP A 95 6.33 3.45 23.33
C ASP A 95 7.57 2.54 23.21
N ASP A 96 7.37 1.22 23.17
CA ASP A 96 8.40 0.19 23.16
C ASP A 96 8.57 -0.55 21.82
N GLY A 97 7.78 -0.19 20.80
CA GLY A 97 7.82 -0.85 19.50
C GLY A 97 6.54 -0.72 18.68
N TYR A 98 6.14 -1.81 18.02
CA TYR A 98 5.00 -1.81 17.09
C TYR A 98 4.14 -3.06 17.22
N LEU A 99 2.84 -2.91 16.97
CA LEU A 99 1.92 -4.01 16.71
C LEU A 99 1.62 -4.08 15.21
N LEU A 100 2.03 -5.17 14.58
CA LEU A 100 1.70 -5.51 13.21
C LEU A 100 0.46 -6.40 13.18
N ILE A 101 -0.52 -6.07 12.35
CA ILE A 101 -1.78 -6.79 12.22
C ILE A 101 -1.92 -7.24 10.77
N LEU A 102 -2.08 -8.54 10.55
CA LEU A 102 -2.37 -9.14 9.26
C LEU A 102 -3.79 -9.72 9.29
N ILE A 103 -4.63 -9.37 8.31
CA ILE A 103 -6.04 -9.78 8.24
C ILE A 103 -6.29 -10.43 6.89
N GLU A 104 -6.61 -11.73 6.89
CA GLU A 104 -6.99 -12.48 5.70
C GLU A 104 -8.45 -12.20 5.32
N VAL A 105 -8.71 -11.88 4.05
CA VAL A 105 -10.06 -11.56 3.57
C VAL A 105 -10.49 -12.30 2.30
N ALA A 106 -9.65 -13.18 1.77
CA ALA A 106 -9.91 -13.95 0.55
C ALA A 106 -10.38 -15.38 0.83
N ASP A 107 -10.61 -15.75 2.10
CA ASP A 107 -11.08 -17.06 2.54
C ASP A 107 -10.17 -18.20 2.06
N ARG A 108 -8.86 -17.95 2.09
CA ARG A 108 -7.84 -18.94 1.74
C ARG A 108 -6.57 -18.78 2.57
N SER A 109 -5.78 -19.83 2.64
CA SER A 109 -4.47 -19.74 3.29
C SER A 109 -3.44 -19.05 2.39
N HIS A 110 -2.52 -18.33 3.03
CA HIS A 110 -1.39 -17.65 2.41
C HIS A 110 -0.10 -18.00 3.13
N HIS A 111 0.98 -18.07 2.37
CA HIS A 111 2.34 -18.03 2.90
C HIS A 111 2.92 -16.66 2.52
N LEU A 112 3.31 -15.87 3.51
CA LEU A 112 3.64 -14.45 3.37
C LEU A 112 5.09 -14.19 3.75
N ALA A 113 5.83 -13.55 2.84
CA ALA A 113 7.05 -12.84 3.19
C ALA A 113 6.68 -11.41 3.60
N VAL A 114 6.93 -11.08 4.87
CA VAL A 114 6.64 -9.77 5.46
C VAL A 114 7.94 -8.98 5.59
N GLY A 115 8.03 -7.87 4.87
CA GLY A 115 9.11 -6.89 4.99
C GLY A 115 8.67 -5.67 5.79
N VAL A 116 9.54 -5.15 6.65
CA VAL A 116 9.34 -3.88 7.35
C VAL A 116 10.35 -2.84 6.88
N ASN A 117 9.88 -1.62 6.71
CA ASN A 117 10.70 -0.51 6.24
C ASN A 117 11.42 0.15 7.41
N ALA A 118 12.64 -0.33 7.69
CA ALA A 118 13.46 0.16 8.79
C ALA A 118 13.73 1.66 8.74
N GLU A 119 13.90 2.25 7.54
CA GLU A 119 14.10 3.69 7.38
C GLU A 119 12.86 4.47 7.84
N ARG A 120 11.66 4.05 7.40
CA ARG A 120 10.42 4.76 7.73
C ARG A 120 9.94 4.53 9.17
N LEU A 121 10.38 3.43 9.78
CA LEU A 121 10.08 3.04 11.15
C LEU A 121 11.21 3.38 12.14
N GLY A 122 12.33 3.93 11.67
CA GLY A 122 13.48 4.23 12.54
C GLY A 122 14.09 3.00 13.22
N LEU A 123 13.97 1.81 12.62
CA LEU A 123 14.47 0.57 13.23
C LEU A 123 16.00 0.51 13.15
N SER A 124 16.60 0.05 14.24
CA SER A 124 18.04 -0.20 14.34
C SER A 124 18.31 -1.40 15.26
N GLY A 125 19.49 -2.01 15.13
CA GLY A 125 19.85 -3.19 15.92
C GLY A 125 19.01 -4.44 15.58
N GLN A 126 18.69 -5.21 16.61
CA GLN A 126 17.95 -6.47 16.51
C GLN A 126 16.57 -6.33 17.16
N TRP A 127 15.55 -6.84 16.47
CA TRP A 127 14.16 -6.78 16.91
C TRP A 127 13.56 -8.18 16.96
N LEU A 128 12.83 -8.45 18.03
CA LEU A 128 12.04 -9.67 18.19
C LEU A 128 10.64 -9.42 17.65
N VAL A 129 10.17 -10.35 16.83
CA VAL A 129 8.80 -10.43 16.32
C VAL A 129 8.16 -11.64 16.95
N SER A 130 7.09 -11.46 17.71
CA SER A 130 6.36 -12.56 18.37
C SER A 130 4.89 -12.52 18.00
N ASP A 131 4.32 -13.65 17.59
CA ASP A 131 2.87 -13.78 17.45
C ASP A 131 2.23 -13.63 18.85
N CYS A 132 1.33 -12.67 19.02
CA CYS A 132 0.69 -12.40 20.30
C CYS A 132 -0.22 -13.54 20.77
N PHE A 133 -0.68 -14.39 19.86
CA PHE A 133 -1.65 -15.46 20.13
C PHE A 133 -1.12 -16.86 19.77
N GLY A 134 0.11 -16.95 19.27
CA GLY A 134 0.75 -18.19 18.83
C GLY A 134 2.17 -18.33 19.34
N ASP A 135 2.81 -19.43 18.95
CA ASP A 135 4.19 -19.75 19.37
C ASP A 135 5.25 -19.20 18.41
N GLN A 136 4.82 -18.60 17.29
CA GLN A 136 5.74 -18.13 16.26
C GLN A 136 6.58 -16.96 16.78
N LYS A 137 7.90 -17.08 16.63
CA LYS A 137 8.86 -16.01 16.88
C LYS A 137 9.85 -15.91 15.73
N ALA A 138 10.25 -14.69 15.43
CA ALA A 138 11.28 -14.39 14.44
C ALA A 138 12.13 -13.22 14.92
N THR A 139 13.30 -13.08 14.32
CA THR A 139 14.20 -11.96 14.58
C THR A 139 14.45 -11.22 13.28
N ILE A 140 14.24 -9.91 13.28
CA ILE A 140 14.47 -9.05 12.12
C ILE A 140 15.63 -8.09 12.40
N LEU A 141 16.51 -7.95 11.41
CA LEU A 141 17.68 -7.08 11.45
C LEU A 141 18.18 -6.79 10.02
N ASN A 142 19.04 -5.79 9.90
CA ASN A 142 19.59 -5.33 8.62
C ASN A 142 20.25 -6.43 7.79
N GLN A 143 21.08 -7.27 8.42
CA GLN A 143 21.82 -8.34 7.74
C GLN A 143 20.91 -9.43 7.14
N ARG A 144 19.65 -9.52 7.60
CA ARG A 144 18.66 -10.51 7.17
C ARG A 144 17.51 -9.90 6.36
N GLY A 145 17.57 -8.61 6.04
CA GLY A 145 16.61 -7.96 5.15
C GLY A 145 15.35 -7.39 5.81
N TRP A 146 15.36 -7.11 7.13
CA TRP A 146 14.23 -6.51 7.86
C TRP A 146 12.88 -7.18 7.54
N GLY A 147 12.80 -8.50 7.67
CA GLY A 147 11.59 -9.23 7.36
C GLY A 147 11.56 -10.63 7.94
N PHE A 148 10.38 -11.25 7.89
CA PHE A 148 10.13 -12.60 8.38
C PHE A 148 9.03 -13.26 7.54
N GLU A 149 8.96 -14.59 7.60
CA GLU A 149 7.92 -15.36 6.92
C GLU A 149 6.84 -15.79 7.91
N THR A 150 5.59 -15.87 7.47
CA THR A 150 4.49 -16.41 8.27
C THR A 150 3.41 -17.01 7.38
N ASP A 151 2.66 -17.97 7.94
CA ASP A 151 1.44 -18.47 7.33
C ASP A 151 0.23 -17.73 7.89
N LEU A 152 -0.77 -17.45 7.05
CA LEU A 152 -2.04 -16.88 7.46
C LEU A 152 -3.16 -17.77 6.91
N ARG A 153 -3.98 -18.35 7.79
CA ARG A 153 -5.08 -19.26 7.41
C ARG A 153 -6.28 -18.46 6.90
N ALA A 154 -7.20 -19.17 6.24
CA ALA A 154 -8.48 -18.60 5.81
C ALA A 154 -9.20 -17.92 6.98
N ALA A 155 -9.63 -16.67 6.78
CA ALA A 155 -10.27 -15.81 7.76
C ALA A 155 -9.48 -15.58 9.07
N GLU A 156 -8.16 -15.81 9.05
CA GLU A 156 -7.30 -15.60 10.21
C GLU A 156 -6.87 -14.13 10.34
N VAL A 157 -6.76 -13.69 11.59
CA VAL A 157 -6.09 -12.45 11.97
C VAL A 157 -4.88 -12.83 12.80
N LYS A 158 -3.69 -12.40 12.36
CA LYS A 158 -2.46 -12.50 13.15
C LYS A 158 -2.03 -11.14 13.64
N VAL A 159 -1.63 -11.09 14.90
CA VAL A 159 -1.07 -9.88 15.51
C VAL A 159 0.33 -10.23 15.98
N PHE A 160 1.31 -9.47 15.51
CA PHE A 160 2.71 -9.61 15.91
C PHE A 160 3.13 -8.42 16.75
N ASP A 161 3.78 -8.70 17.88
CA ASP A 161 4.49 -7.73 18.69
C ASP A 161 5.93 -7.61 18.20
N LEU A 162 6.31 -6.41 17.79
CA LEU A 162 7.65 -6.07 17.34
C LEU A 162 8.30 -5.21 18.42
N VAL A 163 9.23 -5.80 19.15
CA VAL A 163 9.93 -5.15 20.25
C VAL A 163 11.43 -5.19 20.04
N ARG A 164 12.11 -4.12 20.44
CA ARG A 164 13.58 -4.09 20.42
C ARG A 164 14.09 -5.05 21.49
N GLU A 165 15.02 -5.93 21.11
CA GLU A 165 15.48 -6.98 22.03
C GLU A 165 16.19 -6.42 23.27
N ASP A 166 16.86 -5.28 23.13
CA ASP A 166 17.49 -4.56 24.26
C ASP A 166 16.48 -4.10 25.33
N ASN A 167 15.18 -4.02 25.01
CA ASN A 167 14.13 -3.65 25.96
C ASN A 167 13.57 -4.85 26.74
N LEU A 168 14.02 -6.07 26.44
CA LEU A 168 13.56 -7.30 27.09
C LEU A 168 14.44 -7.73 28.29
N LEU A 169 15.45 -6.90 28.65
CA LEU A 169 16.40 -7.13 29.74
C LEU A 169 16.18 -6.18 30.92
#